data_AF-A0A653AEP0-F1
#
_entry.id   AF-A0A653AEP0-F1
#
_cell.length_a   1.000
_cell.length_b   1.000
_cell.length_c   1.000
_cell.angle_alpha   90.00
_cell.angle_beta   90.00
_cell.angle_gamma   90.00
#
_symmetry.space_group_name_H-M   'P 1'
#
loop_
_entity.id
_entity.type
_entity.pdbx_description
1 polymer ?
#
loop_
_entity_poly.entity_id
_entity_poly.type
_entity_poly.pdbx_seq_one_letter_code
_entity_poly.pdbx_strand_id
1 'polypeptide(L)' 'MLRIDAEQMEALEKWAADEFRSINGQILYLLEQALIKNGRKPKKKKEV' A
#
# COMPACT_ATOMS: atom_id res chain seq x y z
N MET A 1 -13.34 -1.82 6.89
CA MET A 1 -12.65 -3.12 7.00
C MET A 1 -12.08 -3.47 5.64
N LEU A 2 -10.78 -3.75 5.53
CA LEU A 2 -10.18 -4.26 4.29
C LEU A 2 -10.57 -5.72 4.13
N ARG A 3 -10.99 -6.12 2.93
CA ARG A 3 -11.27 -7.52 2.60
C ARG A 3 -10.00 -8.13 2.00
N ILE A 4 -9.28 -8.88 2.82
CA ILE A 4 -8.05 -9.58 2.46
C ILE A 4 -8.18 -10.96 3.10
N ASP A 5 -7.92 -12.02 2.35
CA ASP A 5 -7.91 -13.38 2.91
C ASP A 5 -6.63 -13.65 3.73
N ALA A 6 -6.61 -14.75 4.48
CA ALA A 6 -5.50 -15.05 5.40
C ALA A 6 -4.18 -15.29 4.66
N GLU A 7 -4.22 -15.98 3.51
CA GLU A 7 -3.03 -16.30 2.71
C GLU A 7 -2.41 -15.03 2.11
N GLN A 8 -3.24 -14.11 1.62
CA GLN A 8 -2.80 -12.79 1.14
C GLN A 8 -2.21 -11.94 2.27
N MET A 9 -2.77 -12.02 3.48
CA MET A 9 -2.25 -11.28 4.63
C MET A 9 -0.87 -11.79 5.05
N GLU A 10 -0.66 -13.11 5.07
CA GLU A 10 0.64 -13.71 5.36
C GLU A 10 1.69 -13.34 4.31
N ALA A 11 1.33 -13.38 3.02
CA ALA A 11 2.21 -12.96 1.94
C ALA A 11 2.60 -11.47 2.05
N LEU A 12 1.65 -10.60 2.43
CA LEU A 12 1.91 -9.18 2.66
C LEU A 12 2.81 -8.94 3.87
N GLU A 13 2.61 -9.69 4.96
CA GLU A 13 3.45 -9.61 6.16
C GLU A 13 4.90 -10.01 5.87
N LYS A 14 5.09 -11.13 5.17
CA LYS A 14 6.41 -11.58 4.75
C LYS A 14 7.10 -10.56 3.84
N TRP A 15 6.38 -10.02 2.85
CA TRP A 15 6.95 -9.01 1.95
C TRP A 15 7.32 -7.73 2.71
N ALA A 16 6.47 -7.27 3.63
CA ALA A 16 6.79 -6.13 4.48
C ALA A 16 8.05 -6.38 5.31
N ALA A 17 8.18 -7.58 5.91
CA ALA A 17 9.35 -7.96 6.69
C ALA A 17 10.65 -8.02 5.84
N ASP A 18 10.58 -8.59 4.63
CA ASP A 18 11.70 -8.66 3.69
C ASP A 18 12.24 -7.26 3.31
N GLU A 19 11.38 -6.25 3.34
CA GLU A 19 11.72 -4.85 3.02
C GLU A 19 11.89 -3.96 4.26
N PHE A 20 11.95 -4.56 5.46
CA PHE A 20 12.06 -3.86 6.76
C PHE A 20 10.96 -2.80 6.97
N ARG A 21 9.74 -3.08 6.52
CA ARG A 21 8.56 -2.22 6.67
C ARG A 21 7.52 -2.85 7.59
N SER A 22 6.65 -2.01 8.15
CA SER A 22 5.40 -2.50 8.75
C SER A 22 4.40 -2.87 7.68
N ILE A 23 3.46 -3.76 7.99
CA ILE A 23 2.37 -4.15 7.09
C ILE A 23 1.61 -2.90 6.58
N ASN A 24 1.32 -1.95 7.47
CA ASN A 24 0.66 -0.69 7.09
C ASN A 24 1.51 0.14 6.13
N GLY A 25 2.83 0.22 6.36
CA GLY A 25 3.75 0.90 5.45
C GLY A 25 3.78 0.24 4.08
N GLN A 26 3.77 -1.09 4.03
CA GLN A 26 3.73 -1.86 2.79
C GLN A 26 2.43 -1.63 2.02
N ILE A 27 1.28 -1.69 2.69
CA ILE A 27 -0.03 -1.43 2.06
C ILE A 27 -0.06 0.00 1.49
N LEU A 28 0.40 1.00 2.23
CA LEU A 28 0.45 2.38 1.75
C LEU A 28 1.35 2.53 0.52
N TYR A 29 2.53 1.90 0.54
CA TYR A 29 3.45 1.90 -0.59
C TYR A 29 2.81 1.29 -1.84
N LEU A 30 2.21 0.10 -1.72
CA LEU A 30 1.56 -0.59 -2.84
C LEU A 30 0.37 0.21 -3.39
N LEU A 31 -0.43 0.80 -2.52
CA LEU A 31 -1.53 1.68 -2.93
C LEU A 31 -1.02 2.92 -3.67
N GLU A 32 0.05 3.55 -3.19
CA GLU A 32 0.66 4.69 -3.89
C GLU A 32 1.17 4.28 -5.28
N GLN A 33 1.91 3.17 -5.38
CA GLN A 33 2.39 2.66 -6.67
C GLN A 33 1.23 2.35 -7.62
N ALA A 34 0.16 1.71 -7.13
CA ALA A 34 -1.03 1.40 -7.92
C ALA A 34 -1.72 2.69 -8.42
N LEU A 35 -1.84 3.71 -7.57
CA LEU A 35 -2.40 5.00 -7.96
C LEU A 35 -1.54 5.70 -9.02
N ILE A 36 -0.22 5.69 -8.87
CA ILE A 36 0.71 6.26 -9.87
C ILE A 36 0.57 5.53 -11.21
N LYS A 37 0.66 4.19 -11.19
CA LYS A 37 0.60 3.35 -12.40
C LYS A 37 -0.70 3.54 -13.18
N ASN A 38 -1.80 3.81 -12.48
CA ASN A 38 -3.11 4.04 -13.09
C ASN A 38 -3.42 5.54 -13.35
N GLY A 39 -2.47 6.45 -13.13
CA GLY A 39 -2.69 7.89 -13.32
C GLY A 39 -3.70 8.51 -12.34
N ARG A 40 -3.94 7.86 -11.20
CA ARG A 40 -4.93 8.24 -10.17
C ARG A 40 -4.32 8.86 -8.93
N LYS A 41 -3.01 9.13 -8.91
CA LYS A 41 -2.38 9.81 -7.77
C LYS A 41 -3.07 11.15 -7.52
N PRO A 42 -3.61 11.39 -6.31
CA PRO A 42 -4.30 12.65 -6.02
C PRO A 42 -3.35 13.81 -6.24
N LYS A 43 -3.79 14.83 -6.99
CA LYS A 43 -3.05 16.09 -7.04
C LYS A 43 -3.15 16.72 -5.65
N LYS A 44 -2.02 17.06 -5.03
CA LYS A 44 -2.04 17.84 -3.78
C LYS A 44 -2.87 19.09 -4.05
N LYS A 45 -4.02 19.23 -3.37
CA LYS A 45 -4.70 20.51 -3.30
C LYS A 45 -3.70 21.45 -2.64
N LYS A 46 -3.27 22.49 -3.35
CA LYS A 46 -2.65 23.63 -2.68
C LYS A 46 -3.75 24.17 -1.78
N GLU A 47 -3.61 23.99 -0.47
CA GLU A 47 -4.37 24.80 0.48
C GLU A 47 -3.90 26.24 0.22
N VAL A 48 -4.84 27.07 -0.26
CA VAL A 48 -4.65 28.51 -0.49
C VAL A 48 -5.10 29.22 0.78
#